data_AF-A0A821MQY9-F1
#
_entry.id   AF-A0A821MQY9-F1
#
_cell.length_a   1.000
_cell.length_b   1.000
_cell.length_c   1.000
_cell.angle_alpha   90.00
_cell.angle_beta   90.00
_cell.angle_gamma   90.00
#
_symmetry.space_group_name_H-M   'P 1'
#
loop_
_entity.id
_entity.type
_entity.pdbx_description
1 polymer ?
#
loop_
_entity_poly.entity_id
_entity_poly.type
_entity_poly.pdbx_seq_one_letter_code
_entity_poly.pdbx_strand_id
1 'polypeptide(L)'
;MARIAQPLLIRQIVLYIKDPSKVPSYAGYLYAITLCISANVQAIFHPQIFFRNTRVGMRVRNTLSSTIYKHLLAINTADLHKTTAAQTINLVANDAGKFQELSIFAHTAVHITLEALATFGLVWWNIGLPILFGYAVLILLVPIQLIFSRQFSRYRTATMTCTDKRVQTVNEIVSGCQIIKMYNWEKAMEQR
;
A
#
# COMPACT_ATOMS: atom_id res chain seq x y z
N MET A 1 4.36 -17.65 8.51
CA MET A 1 4.61 -19.09 8.78
C MET A 1 4.12 -20.00 7.66
N ALA A 2 2.82 -20.02 7.31
CA ALA A 2 2.33 -20.89 6.21
C ALA A 2 3.04 -20.65 4.86
N ARG A 3 3.30 -19.39 4.49
CA ARG A 3 4.07 -19.02 3.28
C ARG A 3 5.49 -19.59 3.23
N ILE A 4 6.15 -19.65 4.38
CA ILE A 4 7.52 -20.17 4.50
C ILE A 4 7.52 -21.71 4.51
N ALA A 5 6.46 -22.33 5.03
CA ALA A 5 6.33 -23.78 5.09
C ALA A 5 6.08 -24.42 3.70
N GLN A 6 5.37 -23.72 2.81
CA GLN A 6 5.06 -24.21 1.45
C GLN A 6 6.29 -24.66 0.64
N PRO A 7 7.36 -23.85 0.47
CA PRO A 7 8.56 -24.29 -0.26
C PRO A 7 9.29 -25.45 0.42
N LEU A 8 9.24 -25.56 1.75
CA LEU A 8 9.81 -26.71 2.47
C LEU A 8 9.02 -28.00 2.19
N LEU A 9 7.68 -27.91 2.16
CA LEU A 9 6.82 -29.05 1.81
C LEU A 9 7.03 -29.49 0.36
N ILE A 10 7.13 -28.53 -0.57
CA ILE A 10 7.45 -28.81 -1.98
C ILE A 10 8.81 -29.51 -2.09
N ARG A 11 9.83 -29.04 -1.35
CA ARG A 11 11.14 -29.69 -1.30
C ARG A 11 11.02 -31.16 -0.86
N GLN A 12 10.24 -31.46 0.17
CA GLN A 12 10.05 -32.85 0.62
C GLN A 12 9.34 -33.71 -0.42
N ILE A 13 8.36 -33.16 -1.14
CA ILE A 13 7.71 -33.85 -2.26
C ILE A 13 8.72 -34.16 -3.37
N VAL A 14 9.59 -33.21 -3.73
CA VAL A 14 10.65 -33.42 -4.75
C VAL A 14 11.63 -34.50 -4.30
N LEU A 15 12.03 -34.50 -3.02
CA LEU A 15 12.91 -35.53 -2.46
C LEU A 15 12.26 -36.92 -2.44
N TYR A 16 10.96 -37.00 -2.14
CA TYR A 16 10.18 -38.24 -2.20
C TYR A 16 10.13 -38.81 -3.62
N ILE A 17 9.93 -37.95 -4.64
CA ILE A 17 9.92 -38.38 -6.05
C ILE A 17 11.30 -38.88 -6.49
N LYS A 18 12.38 -38.26 -6.00
CA LYS A 18 13.75 -38.61 -6.39
C LYS A 18 14.20 -39.97 -5.85
N ASP A 19 13.91 -40.27 -4.57
CA ASP A 19 14.28 -41.53 -3.91
C ASP A 19 13.05 -42.19 -3.26
N PRO A 20 12.19 -42.90 -4.03
CA PRO A 20 10.95 -43.50 -3.50
C PRO A 20 11.18 -44.57 -2.42
N SER A 21 12.38 -45.16 -2.37
CA SER A 21 12.70 -46.28 -1.48
C SER A 21 13.02 -45.88 -0.04
N LYS A 22 13.28 -44.59 0.23
CA LYS A 22 13.69 -44.10 1.57
C LYS A 22 12.51 -43.73 2.47
N VAL A 23 11.31 -43.59 1.91
CA VAL A 23 10.16 -42.98 2.57
C VAL A 23 8.90 -43.79 2.29
N PRO A 24 8.03 -44.02 3.29
CA PRO A 24 6.80 -44.78 3.08
C PRO A 24 5.88 -44.12 2.04
N SER A 25 5.19 -44.93 1.24
CA SER A 25 4.32 -44.43 0.15
C SER A 25 3.21 -43.47 0.62
N TYR A 26 2.78 -43.57 1.89
CA TYR A 26 1.78 -42.66 2.47
C TYR A 26 2.33 -41.25 2.75
N ALA A 27 3.65 -41.09 2.90
CA ALA A 27 4.27 -39.82 3.27
C ALA A 27 4.10 -38.75 2.17
N GLY A 28 4.17 -39.15 0.90
CA GLY A 28 3.91 -38.25 -0.24
C GLY A 28 2.50 -37.67 -0.22
N TYR A 29 1.49 -38.51 0.05
CA TYR A 29 0.10 -38.06 0.20
C TYR A 29 -0.07 -37.11 1.39
N LEU A 30 0.58 -37.39 2.53
CA LEU A 30 0.54 -36.49 3.69
C LEU A 30 1.16 -35.12 3.40
N TYR A 31 2.29 -35.05 2.69
CA TYR A 31 2.89 -33.78 2.31
C TYR A 31 1.99 -32.97 1.36
N ALA A 32 1.36 -33.64 0.39
CA ALA A 32 0.43 -32.99 -0.53
C ALA A 32 -0.83 -32.45 0.18
N ILE A 33 -1.43 -33.26 1.07
CA ILE A 33 -2.59 -32.83 1.88
C ILE A 33 -2.22 -31.65 2.77
N THR A 34 -1.08 -31.71 3.44
CA THR A 34 -0.59 -30.62 4.31
C THR A 34 -0.34 -29.35 3.51
N LEU A 35 0.21 -29.46 2.29
CA LEU A 35 0.41 -28.33 1.38
C LEU A 35 -0.94 -27.69 1.01
N CYS A 36 -1.93 -28.49 0.61
CA CYS A 36 -3.28 -28.02 0.30
C CYS A 36 -3.93 -27.32 1.51
N ILE A 37 -3.86 -27.91 2.70
CA ILE A 37 -4.40 -27.30 3.92
C ILE A 37 -3.69 -25.97 4.19
N SER A 38 -2.36 -25.91 4.09
CA SER A 38 -1.60 -24.70 4.33
C SER A 38 -1.97 -23.56 3.35
N ALA A 39 -2.24 -23.91 2.08
CA ALA A 39 -2.67 -22.95 1.06
C ALA A 39 -4.07 -22.41 1.34
N ASN A 40 -5.02 -23.29 1.72
CA ASN A 40 -6.38 -22.89 2.07
C ASN A 40 -6.43 -22.02 3.33
N VAL A 41 -5.65 -22.38 4.37
CA VAL A 41 -5.48 -21.54 5.57
C VAL A 41 -4.95 -20.17 5.18
N GLN A 42 -3.92 -20.08 4.35
CA GLN A 42 -3.43 -18.79 3.90
C GLN A 42 -4.49 -17.99 3.12
N ALA A 43 -5.25 -18.64 2.24
CA ALA A 43 -6.30 -18.01 1.43
C ALA A 43 -7.44 -17.43 2.29
N ILE A 44 -7.78 -18.08 3.40
CA ILE A 44 -8.82 -17.59 4.31
C ILE A 44 -8.27 -16.49 5.23
N PHE A 45 -7.09 -16.70 5.83
CA PHE A 45 -6.57 -15.79 6.85
C PHE A 45 -6.06 -14.47 6.27
N HIS A 46 -5.49 -14.47 5.06
CA HIS A 46 -4.90 -13.25 4.48
C HIS A 46 -5.95 -12.14 4.24
N PRO A 47 -7.09 -12.39 3.57
CA PRO A 47 -8.16 -11.40 3.44
C PRO A 47 -8.75 -10.96 4.78
N GLN A 48 -8.86 -11.88 5.76
CA GLN A 48 -9.39 -11.55 7.09
C GLN A 48 -8.48 -10.60 7.86
N ILE A 49 -7.16 -10.81 7.79
CA ILE A 49 -6.17 -9.90 8.38
C ILE A 49 -6.23 -8.53 7.70
N PHE A 50 -6.29 -8.52 6.36
CA PHE A 50 -6.43 -7.28 5.59
C PHE A 50 -7.70 -6.52 5.98
N PHE A 51 -8.85 -7.19 6.03
CA PHE A 51 -10.12 -6.61 6.44
C PHE A 51 -10.07 -6.04 7.86
N ARG A 52 -9.48 -6.79 8.80
CA ARG A 52 -9.30 -6.32 10.18
C ARG A 52 -8.42 -5.07 10.26
N ASN A 53 -7.30 -5.04 9.54
CA ASN A 53 -6.40 -3.88 9.52
C ASN A 53 -7.09 -2.65 8.93
N THR A 54 -7.84 -2.82 7.83
CA THR A 54 -8.66 -1.75 7.24
C THR A 54 -9.72 -1.25 8.23
N ARG A 55 -10.35 -2.14 8.99
CA ARG A 55 -11.33 -1.77 10.03
C ARG A 55 -10.71 -0.97 11.17
N VAL A 56 -9.50 -1.34 11.60
CA VAL A 56 -8.74 -0.58 12.60
C VAL A 56 -8.43 0.82 12.06
N GLY A 57 -7.95 0.93 10.82
CA GLY A 57 -7.69 2.22 10.17
C GLY A 57 -8.93 3.11 10.09
N MET A 58 -10.09 2.55 9.73
CA MET A 58 -11.36 3.29 9.73
C MET A 58 -11.76 3.79 11.13
N ARG A 59 -11.56 2.97 12.17
CA ARG A 59 -11.84 3.39 13.55
C ARG A 59 -10.93 4.54 13.98
N VAL A 60 -9.64 4.46 13.69
CA VAL A 60 -8.68 5.53 13.97
C VAL A 60 -9.11 6.83 13.30
N ARG A 61 -9.44 6.79 12.00
CA ARG A 61 -9.96 7.95 11.27
C ARG A 61 -11.21 8.54 11.93
N ASN A 62 -12.20 7.71 12.24
CA ASN A 62 -13.46 8.17 12.84
C ASN A 62 -13.24 8.79 14.23
N THR A 63 -12.40 8.19 15.06
CA THR A 63 -12.06 8.73 16.38
C THR A 63 -11.30 10.05 16.25
N LEU A 64 -10.33 10.16 15.34
CA LEU A 64 -9.63 11.42 15.07
C LEU A 64 -10.59 12.52 14.63
N SER A 65 -11.46 12.25 13.65
CA SER A 65 -12.45 13.22 13.18
C SER A 65 -13.40 13.66 14.30
N SER A 66 -13.87 12.72 15.13
CA SER A 66 -14.74 13.02 16.26
C SER A 66 -14.04 13.87 17.32
N THR A 67 -12.79 13.56 17.65
CA THR A 67 -11.99 14.32 18.61
C THR A 67 -11.69 15.73 18.11
N ILE A 68 -11.34 15.89 16.83
CA ILE A 68 -11.13 17.21 16.20
C ILE A 68 -12.43 18.02 16.29
N TYR A 69 -13.57 17.43 15.94
CA TYR A 69 -14.86 18.10 16.01
C TYR A 69 -15.22 18.54 17.44
N LYS A 70 -15.04 17.65 18.43
CA LYS A 70 -15.26 17.98 19.85
C LYS A 70 -14.34 19.09 20.33
N HIS A 71 -13.08 19.08 19.92
CA HIS A 71 -12.11 20.11 20.27
C HIS A 71 -12.55 21.46 19.72
N LEU A 72 -12.94 21.54 18.45
CA LEU A 72 -13.41 22.78 17.82
C LEU A 72 -14.64 23.39 18.51
N LEU A 73 -15.54 22.56 19.05
CA LEU A 73 -16.69 23.03 19.82
C LEU A 73 -16.32 23.56 21.21
N ALA A 74 -15.14 23.19 21.73
CA ALA A 74 -14.67 23.56 23.06
C ALA A 74 -13.64 24.71 23.07
N ILE A 75 -13.08 25.09 21.92
CA ILE A 75 -12.08 26.17 21.88
C ILE A 75 -12.73 27.56 21.99
N ASN A 76 -11.96 28.52 22.52
CA ASN A 76 -12.39 29.90 22.62
C ASN A 76 -12.45 30.57 21.23
N THR A 77 -13.32 31.55 21.05
CA THR A 77 -13.56 32.25 19.76
C THR A 77 -12.29 32.88 19.19
N ALA A 78 -11.40 33.41 20.04
CA ALA A 78 -10.12 33.99 19.64
C ALA A 78 -9.17 32.97 18.97
N ASP A 79 -9.17 31.72 19.44
CA ASP A 79 -8.37 30.65 18.84
C ASP A 79 -9.07 30.00 17.64
N LEU A 80 -10.41 30.02 17.64
CA LEU A 80 -11.21 29.61 16.49
C LEU A 80 -10.95 30.51 15.28
N HIS A 81 -10.83 31.83 15.48
CA HIS A 81 -10.49 32.77 14.41
C HIS A 81 -9.10 32.55 13.79
N LYS A 82 -8.19 31.84 14.48
CA LYS A 82 -6.88 31.46 13.91
C LYS A 82 -6.98 30.26 12.96
N THR A 83 -8.07 29.50 13.01
CA THR A 83 -8.23 28.25 12.26
C THR A 83 -9.39 28.36 11.29
N THR A 84 -9.13 28.32 9.98
CA THR A 84 -10.20 28.46 8.98
C THR A 84 -11.00 27.17 8.86
N ALA A 85 -12.32 27.25 8.71
CA ALA A 85 -13.17 26.07 8.47
C ALA A 85 -12.66 25.18 7.31
N ALA A 86 -12.14 25.81 6.25
CA ALA A 86 -11.51 25.11 5.13
C ALA A 86 -10.25 24.32 5.52
N GLN A 87 -9.39 24.87 6.40
CA GLN A 87 -8.19 24.19 6.88
C GLN A 87 -8.56 22.95 7.71
N THR A 88 -9.58 23.07 8.57
CA THR A 88 -10.09 21.96 9.36
C THR A 88 -10.69 20.86 8.49
N ILE A 89 -11.52 21.23 7.51
CA ILE A 89 -12.11 20.26 6.58
C ILE A 89 -11.00 19.53 5.82
N ASN A 90 -9.97 20.25 5.36
CA ASN A 90 -8.82 19.64 4.69
C ASN A 90 -8.06 18.68 5.61
N LEU A 91 -7.81 19.07 6.87
CA LEU A 91 -7.15 18.22 7.88
C LEU A 91 -7.91 16.90 8.10
N VAL A 92 -9.23 16.97 8.25
CA VAL A 92 -10.07 15.78 8.44
C VAL A 92 -10.19 14.95 7.16
N ALA A 93 -10.30 15.58 6.00
CA ALA A 93 -10.48 14.90 4.73
C ALA A 93 -9.20 14.20 4.25
N ASN A 94 -8.05 14.89 4.32
CA ASN A 94 -6.78 14.39 3.80
C ASN A 94 -5.94 13.72 4.89
N ASP A 95 -5.65 14.39 6.00
CA ASP A 95 -4.68 13.88 6.97
C ASP A 95 -5.24 12.75 7.82
N ALA A 96 -6.50 12.80 8.25
CA ALA A 96 -7.13 11.65 8.92
C ALA A 96 -7.28 10.43 7.99
N GLY A 97 -7.41 10.65 6.68
CA GLY A 97 -7.41 9.61 5.66
C GLY A 97 -6.08 8.87 5.57
N LYS A 98 -4.95 9.58 5.65
CA LYS A 98 -3.61 8.97 5.66
C LYS A 98 -3.41 7.98 6.80
N PHE A 99 -3.98 8.22 7.98
CA PHE A 99 -3.90 7.27 9.10
C PHE A 99 -4.61 5.94 8.81
N GLN A 100 -5.70 5.98 8.05
CA GLN A 100 -6.38 4.76 7.59
C GLN A 100 -5.48 3.95 6.65
N GLU A 101 -4.81 4.61 5.70
CA GLU A 101 -3.86 3.97 4.78
C GLU A 101 -2.64 3.41 5.53
N LEU A 102 -2.06 4.20 6.43
CA LEU A 102 -0.92 3.79 7.27
C LEU A 102 -1.25 2.56 8.11
N SER A 103 -2.48 2.44 8.63
CA SER A 103 -2.90 1.30 9.45
C SER A 103 -2.84 -0.03 8.68
N ILE A 104 -3.06 -0.01 7.37
CA ILE A 104 -2.97 -1.20 6.51
C ILE A 104 -1.51 -1.65 6.36
N PHE A 105 -0.58 -0.70 6.23
CA PHE A 105 0.83 -0.99 5.97
C PHE A 105 1.69 -1.14 7.22
N ALA A 106 1.33 -0.51 8.35
CA ALA A 106 2.14 -0.48 9.57
C ALA A 106 2.48 -1.90 10.08
N HIS A 107 1.47 -2.75 10.22
CA HIS A 107 1.67 -4.15 10.61
C HIS A 107 2.40 -4.95 9.53
N THR A 108 2.13 -4.63 8.27
CA THR A 108 2.71 -5.33 7.11
C THR A 108 4.22 -5.09 7.02
N ALA A 109 4.71 -3.89 7.32
CA ALA A 109 6.14 -3.57 7.32
C ALA A 109 6.93 -4.45 8.31
N VAL A 110 6.46 -4.56 9.56
CA VAL A 110 7.10 -5.42 10.57
C VAL A 110 7.06 -6.89 10.16
N HIS A 111 5.90 -7.35 9.64
CA HIS A 111 5.76 -8.72 9.18
C HIS A 111 6.73 -9.07 8.04
N ILE A 112 6.88 -8.19 7.04
CA ILE A 112 7.79 -8.41 5.91
C ILE A 112 9.24 -8.50 6.39
N THR A 113 9.66 -7.65 7.32
CA THR A 113 11.04 -7.70 7.87
C THR A 113 11.29 -9.03 8.58
N LEU A 114 10.35 -9.49 9.41
CA LEU A 114 10.47 -10.79 10.08
C LEU A 114 10.47 -11.96 9.09
N GLU A 115 9.63 -11.90 8.04
CA GLU A 115 9.56 -12.90 6.98
C GLU A 115 10.85 -12.98 6.16
N ALA A 116 11.45 -11.83 5.85
CA ALA A 116 12.73 -11.74 5.15
C ALA A 116 13.88 -12.38 5.95
N LEU A 117 13.94 -12.13 7.27
CA LEU A 117 14.94 -12.72 8.16
C LEU A 117 14.76 -14.24 8.30
N ALA A 118 13.52 -14.70 8.48
CA ALA A 118 13.22 -16.13 8.58
C ALA A 118 13.56 -16.88 7.28
N THR A 119 13.26 -16.29 6.13
CA THR A 119 13.59 -16.85 4.82
C THR A 119 15.09 -16.90 4.58
N PHE A 120 15.80 -15.83 4.97
CA PHE A 120 17.27 -15.79 4.90
C PHE A 120 17.89 -16.94 5.70
N GLY A 121 17.48 -17.11 6.96
CA GLY A 121 18.00 -18.18 7.82
C GLY A 121 17.73 -19.58 7.28
N LEU A 122 16.53 -19.82 6.75
CA LEU A 122 16.18 -21.10 6.15
C LEU A 122 17.00 -21.43 4.90
N VAL A 123 17.15 -20.48 3.99
CA VAL A 123 17.91 -20.70 2.76
C VAL A 123 19.41 -20.79 3.07
N TRP A 124 19.91 -20.03 4.06
CA TRP A 124 21.28 -20.15 4.55
C TRP A 124 21.58 -21.57 5.04
N TRP A 125 20.67 -22.17 5.80
CA TRP A 125 20.81 -23.55 6.28
C TRP A 125 20.85 -24.59 5.14
N ASN A 126 20.14 -24.34 4.04
CA ASN A 126 20.02 -25.31 2.95
C ASN A 126 21.08 -25.15 1.85
N ILE A 127 21.53 -23.93 1.57
CA ILE A 127 22.40 -23.59 0.42
C ILE A 127 23.76 -23.04 0.88
N GLY A 128 23.84 -22.42 2.06
CA GLY A 128 25.07 -21.81 2.59
C GLY A 128 25.40 -20.46 1.95
N LEU A 129 26.70 -20.19 1.76
CA LEU A 129 27.24 -18.90 1.30
C LEU A 129 26.60 -18.28 0.03
N PRO A 130 26.20 -19.06 -1.01
CA PRO A 130 25.66 -18.49 -2.25
C PRO A 130 24.45 -17.58 -2.08
N ILE A 131 23.69 -17.71 -0.98
CA ILE A 131 22.53 -16.86 -0.68
C ILE A 131 22.89 -15.37 -0.57
N LEU A 132 24.12 -15.04 -0.18
CA LEU A 132 24.57 -13.65 -0.03
C LEU A 132 24.49 -12.89 -1.35
N PHE A 133 24.80 -13.53 -2.48
CA PHE A 133 24.68 -12.91 -3.80
C PHE A 133 23.21 -12.61 -4.14
N GLY A 134 22.30 -13.54 -3.84
CA GLY A 134 20.87 -13.33 -4.07
C GLY A 134 20.32 -12.16 -3.25
N TYR A 135 20.65 -12.08 -1.97
CA TYR A 135 20.26 -10.96 -1.11
C TYR A 135 20.96 -9.64 -1.49
N ALA A 136 22.21 -9.68 -1.96
CA ALA A 136 22.88 -8.49 -2.48
C ALA A 136 22.14 -7.89 -3.68
N VAL A 137 21.65 -8.73 -4.60
CA VAL A 137 20.80 -8.29 -5.72
C VAL A 137 19.49 -7.69 -5.21
N LEU A 138 18.83 -8.33 -4.24
CA LEU A 138 17.59 -7.78 -3.63
C LEU A 138 17.84 -6.41 -2.97
N ILE A 139 18.95 -6.25 -2.24
CA ILE A 139 19.33 -4.98 -1.61
C ILE A 139 19.60 -3.93 -2.68
N LEU A 140 20.25 -4.28 -3.79
CA LEU A 140 20.51 -3.36 -4.91
C LEU A 140 19.23 -2.95 -5.65
N LEU A 141 18.20 -3.80 -5.67
CA LEU A 141 16.89 -3.44 -6.23
C LEU A 141 16.17 -2.37 -5.41
N VAL A 142 16.41 -2.27 -4.09
CA VAL A 142 15.79 -1.25 -3.22
C VAL A 142 16.11 0.19 -3.68
N PRO A 143 17.37 0.63 -3.83
CA PRO A 143 17.68 1.98 -4.29
C PRO A 143 17.18 2.24 -5.71
N ILE A 144 17.21 1.23 -6.60
CA ILE A 144 16.64 1.35 -7.95
C ILE A 144 15.14 1.68 -7.84
N GLN A 145 14.39 0.91 -7.06
CA GLN A 145 12.95 1.14 -6.84
C GLN A 145 12.68 2.53 -6.24
N LEU A 146 13.54 3.01 -5.33
CA LEU A 146 13.43 4.35 -4.75
C LEU A 146 13.68 5.46 -5.78
N ILE A 147 14.66 5.30 -6.67
CA ILE A 147 14.93 6.25 -7.76
C ILE A 147 13.71 6.32 -8.69
N PHE A 148 13.20 5.17 -9.13
CA PHE A 148 11.98 5.10 -9.96
C PHE A 148 10.78 5.74 -9.26
N SER A 149 10.59 5.47 -7.96
CA SER A 149 9.48 6.04 -7.19
C SER A 149 9.57 7.57 -7.10
N ARG A 150 10.78 8.11 -6.86
CA ARG A 150 11.00 9.57 -6.84
C ARG A 150 10.73 10.20 -8.20
N GLN A 151 11.21 9.57 -9.27
CA GLN A 151 11.01 10.07 -10.61
C GLN A 151 9.53 10.03 -11.02
N PHE A 152 8.85 8.93 -10.72
CA PHE A 152 7.40 8.80 -10.92
C PHE A 152 6.64 9.88 -10.14
N SER A 153 6.98 10.11 -8.87
CA SER A 153 6.36 11.17 -8.07
C SER A 153 6.56 12.55 -8.71
N ARG A 154 7.76 12.85 -9.23
CA ARG A 154 8.04 14.13 -9.89
C ARG A 154 7.17 14.34 -11.12
N TYR A 155 7.06 13.32 -11.99
CA TYR A 155 6.20 13.39 -13.17
C TYR A 155 4.72 13.48 -12.78
N ARG A 156 4.28 12.69 -11.78
CA ARG A 156 2.92 12.72 -11.25
C ARG A 156 2.54 14.13 -10.80
N THR A 157 3.41 14.81 -10.04
CA THR A 157 3.19 16.18 -9.59
C THR A 157 3.11 17.17 -10.75
N ALA A 158 4.03 17.10 -11.72
CA ALA A 158 4.00 17.97 -12.89
C ALA A 158 2.70 17.81 -13.71
N THR A 159 2.26 16.57 -13.92
CA THR A 159 1.00 16.26 -14.59
C THR A 159 -0.20 16.78 -13.82
N MET A 160 -0.20 16.67 -12.49
CA MET A 160 -1.26 17.24 -11.63
C MET A 160 -1.32 18.76 -11.80
N THR A 161 -0.19 19.47 -11.76
CA THR A 161 -0.17 20.93 -11.96
C THR A 161 -0.72 21.37 -13.32
N CYS A 162 -0.38 20.65 -14.40
CA CYS A 162 -0.94 20.94 -15.72
C CYS A 162 -2.45 20.65 -15.78
N THR A 163 -2.89 19.57 -15.15
CA THR A 163 -4.30 19.19 -15.08
C THR A 163 -5.11 20.24 -14.33
N ASP A 164 -4.60 20.72 -13.19
CA ASP A 164 -5.26 21.74 -12.37
C ASP A 164 -5.41 23.06 -13.14
N LYS A 165 -4.36 23.51 -13.85
CA LYS A 165 -4.43 24.70 -14.72
C LYS A 165 -5.50 24.54 -15.81
N ARG A 166 -5.53 23.39 -16.48
CA ARG A 166 -6.54 23.11 -17.52
C ARG A 166 -7.96 23.17 -16.94
N VAL A 167 -8.19 22.54 -15.78
CA VAL A 167 -9.51 22.56 -15.12
C VAL A 167 -9.91 23.99 -14.73
N GLN A 168 -8.97 24.78 -14.22
CA GLN A 168 -9.20 26.19 -13.90
C GLN A 168 -9.59 27.00 -15.15
N THR A 169 -8.82 26.91 -16.24
CA THR A 169 -9.09 27.66 -17.48
C THR A 169 -10.45 27.28 -18.08
N VAL A 170 -10.79 26.00 -18.09
CA VAL A 170 -12.12 25.54 -18.53
C VAL A 170 -13.23 26.12 -17.65
N ASN A 171 -13.02 26.17 -16.32
CA ASN A 171 -14.02 26.74 -15.41
C ASN A 171 -14.22 28.26 -15.62
N GLU A 172 -13.14 28.99 -15.90
CA GLU A 172 -13.18 30.42 -16.28
C GLU A 172 -13.96 30.63 -17.59
N ILE A 173 -13.71 29.80 -18.61
CA ILE A 173 -14.41 29.87 -19.90
C ILE A 173 -15.91 29.59 -19.74
N VAL A 174 -16.27 28.54 -19.00
CA VAL A 174 -17.67 28.18 -18.77
C VAL A 174 -18.40 29.27 -17.99
N SER A 175 -17.77 29.81 -16.93
CA SER A 175 -18.35 30.89 -16.13
C SER A 175 -18.49 32.20 -16.91
N GLY A 176 -17.55 32.49 -17.83
CA GLY A 176 -17.53 33.68 -18.68
C GLY A 176 -18.19 33.54 -20.05
N CYS A 177 -18.89 32.43 -20.32
CA CYS A 177 -19.33 32.04 -21.67
C CYS A 177 -20.15 33.12 -22.40
N GLN A 178 -21.04 33.82 -21.70
CA GLN A 178 -21.84 34.89 -22.30
C GLN A 178 -20.99 36.07 -22.80
N ILE A 179 -20.00 36.50 -22.00
CA ILE A 179 -19.09 37.59 -22.37
C ILE A 179 -18.20 37.16 -23.54
N ILE A 180 -17.66 35.94 -23.48
CA ILE A 180 -16.81 35.39 -24.54
C ILE A 180 -17.58 35.34 -25.88
N LYS A 181 -18.85 34.94 -25.86
CA LYS A 181 -19.72 34.95 -27.05
C LYS A 181 -20.09 36.35 -27.50
N MET A 182 -20.35 37.28 -26.58
CA MET A 182 -20.68 38.67 -26.92
C MET A 182 -19.53 39.39 -27.64
N TYR A 183 -18.28 39.05 -27.30
CA TYR A 183 -17.07 39.65 -27.90
C TYR A 183 -16.38 38.75 -28.94
N ASN A 184 -16.95 37.61 -29.32
CA ASN A 184 -16.38 36.62 -30.24
C ASN A 184 -14.93 36.19 -29.87
N TRP A 185 -14.61 36.08 -28.58
CA TRP A 185 -13.27 35.71 -28.09
C TRP A 185 -12.95 34.21 -28.11
N GLU A 186 -13.81 33.39 -28.73
CA GLU A 186 -13.70 31.93 -28.73
C GLU A 186 -12.33 31.44 -29.24
N LYS A 187 -11.86 31.97 -30.37
CA LYS A 187 -10.55 31.59 -30.95
C LYS A 187 -9.36 31.99 -30.08
N ALA A 188 -9.45 33.13 -29.38
CA ALA A 188 -8.39 33.59 -28.50
C ALA A 188 -8.30 32.72 -27.23
N MET A 189 -9.44 32.22 -26.75
CA MET A 189 -9.50 31.29 -25.62
C MET A 189 -9.09 29.86 -26.01
N GLU A 190 -9.34 29.45 -27.25
CA GLU A 190 -8.94 28.12 -27.76
C GLU A 190 -7.41 27.96 -27.88
N GLN A 191 -6.69 29.06 -28.12
CA GLN A 191 -5.23 29.06 -28.26
C GLN A 191 -4.47 29.12 -26.93
N ARG A 192 -5.17 29.28 -25.80
CA ARG A 192 -4.61 29.50 -24.46
C ARG A 192 -4.52 28.19 -23.67
#